data_AF-A0A1W9RXG6-F1
#
_entry.id   AF-A0A1W9RXG6-F1
#
_cell.length_a   1.000
_cell.length_b   1.000
_cell.length_c   1.000
_cell.angle_alpha   90.00
_cell.angle_beta   90.00
_cell.angle_gamma   90.00
#
_symmetry.space_group_name_H-M   'P 1'
#
loop_
_entity.id
_entity.type
_entity.pdbx_description
1 polymer ?
#
loop_
_entity_poly.entity_id
_entity_poly.type
_entity_poly.pdbx_seq_one_letter_code
_entity_poly.pdbx_strand_id
1 'polypeptide(L)'
;MEEVKLQKRIIGISDIFLLISIFLIALLISCDQTTAPVSNDEFIVKEFNLINLNFRDLPYVSYSPKYLDLNYKTDSAGVQIFYYNGKYYYHPVQLAQWIIMFVDSYYLVKNEEHLKKAKLFTDKLIEISTFEKEALFFPYNFDFPLHGKRDQMMLAPWYSCMAQGQILSAFVRLYRVTSIEAYLAYARKIFRSFTVLKNNNEIWVSMVDENKYLWFEEYPMNDEPNHTLNGFIFAIYGLYEYYWVTKSTECKKYLFAALATIEEYIDDFRNPGDISYYCLKHKEKNREYHKVHTEQLEFLYKFTKYEYFKYMHDLFYLDYH
;
A
#
# COMPACT_ATOMS: atom_id res chain seq x y z
N MET A 1 -88.08 -11.28 32.53
CA MET A 1 -88.16 -10.56 33.80
C MET A 1 -87.59 -9.17 33.60
N GLU A 2 -88.53 -8.22 33.48
CA GLU A 2 -88.44 -6.77 33.81
C GLU A 2 -87.43 -5.93 33.00
N GLU A 3 -87.86 -5.07 32.05
CA GLU A 3 -88.50 -3.74 32.25
C GLU A 3 -87.71 -2.87 33.25
N VAL A 4 -87.18 -1.70 32.89
CA VAL A 4 -87.88 -0.40 32.71
C VAL A 4 -87.01 0.49 31.81
N LYS A 5 -87.42 0.80 30.56
CA LYS A 5 -88.12 2.02 30.06
C LYS A 5 -87.39 3.39 30.12
N LEU A 6 -87.22 3.93 28.90
CA LEU A 6 -87.42 5.32 28.42
C LEU A 6 -86.47 6.43 28.96
N GLN A 7 -86.02 7.44 28.20
CA GLN A 7 -86.49 8.06 26.96
C GLN A 7 -85.39 9.02 26.39
N LYS A 8 -85.34 9.16 25.05
CA LYS A 8 -85.19 10.39 24.22
C LYS A 8 -84.61 11.66 24.89
N ARG A 9 -83.78 12.53 24.29
CA ARG A 9 -83.42 12.87 22.90
C ARG A 9 -82.36 14.01 22.97
N ILE A 10 -81.39 13.97 22.04
CA ILE A 10 -80.83 15.10 21.24
C ILE A 10 -80.04 16.22 21.95
N ILE A 11 -79.14 16.80 21.14
CA ILE A 11 -78.34 18.04 21.29
C ILE A 11 -76.96 17.73 21.89
N GLY A 12 -75.82 18.00 21.26
CA GLY A 12 -75.55 18.86 20.12
C GLY A 12 -74.52 19.91 20.52
N ILE A 13 -73.30 19.74 19.98
CA ILE A 13 -72.38 20.79 19.54
C ILE A 13 -71.68 21.65 20.61
N SER A 14 -70.38 21.83 20.33
CA SER A 14 -69.44 22.90 20.70
C SER A 14 -68.88 22.96 22.12
N ASP A 15 -67.61 22.56 22.15
CA ASP A 15 -66.48 23.33 22.67
C ASP A 15 -66.12 23.26 24.16
N ILE A 16 -64.78 23.17 24.36
CA ILE A 16 -63.96 23.53 25.54
C ILE A 16 -63.83 22.41 26.59
N PHE A 17 -62.69 21.78 26.90
CA PHE A 17 -61.26 21.90 26.56
C PHE A 17 -60.58 20.65 27.19
N LEU A 18 -59.80 19.84 26.45
CA LEU A 18 -58.50 19.31 26.92
C LEU A 18 -57.70 18.57 25.82
N LEU A 19 -56.72 19.30 25.27
CA LEU A 19 -55.41 18.89 24.74
C LEU A 19 -55.33 17.82 23.60
N ILE A 20 -55.14 18.20 22.32
CA ILE A 20 -53.88 18.66 21.64
C ILE A 20 -52.89 17.48 21.47
N SER A 21 -52.45 16.97 20.30
CA SER A 21 -52.55 17.29 18.86
C SER A 21 -52.20 16.01 18.07
N ILE A 22 -52.96 15.60 17.06
CA ILE A 22 -52.71 15.79 15.60
C ILE A 22 -51.27 15.44 15.17
N PHE A 23 -51.10 14.36 14.42
CA PHE A 23 -50.41 14.39 13.12
C PHE A 23 -50.81 13.16 12.29
N LEU A 24 -51.60 13.41 11.24
CA LEU A 24 -51.97 12.45 10.21
C LEU A 24 -51.79 13.21 8.89
N ILE A 25 -50.64 13.06 8.24
CA ILE A 25 -50.41 13.58 6.88
C ILE A 25 -49.58 12.57 6.07
N ALA A 26 -50.25 12.03 5.05
CA ALA A 26 -49.78 11.64 3.72
C ALA A 26 -48.31 11.19 3.54
N LEU A 27 -48.13 9.91 3.22
CA LEU A 27 -46.95 9.40 2.52
C LEU A 27 -47.18 9.51 1.01
N LEU A 28 -46.72 10.61 0.43
CA LEU A 28 -46.45 10.76 -1.00
C LEU A 28 -45.01 11.27 -1.16
N ILE A 29 -44.18 10.46 -1.80
CA ILE A 29 -43.03 10.82 -2.64
C ILE A 29 -41.89 11.59 -1.95
N SER A 30 -40.86 10.85 -1.54
CA SER A 30 -39.48 11.14 -1.96
C SER A 30 -38.82 9.80 -2.27
N CYS A 31 -38.54 9.57 -3.55
CA CYS A 31 -37.51 8.63 -3.92
C CYS A 31 -36.20 9.30 -3.51
N ASP A 32 -35.75 9.05 -2.27
CA ASP A 32 -34.40 9.38 -1.85
C ASP A 32 -33.47 8.57 -2.74
N GLN A 33 -33.00 9.21 -3.81
CA GLN A 33 -31.71 8.90 -4.36
C GLN A 33 -30.75 9.02 -3.17
N THR A 34 -30.32 7.87 -2.67
CA THR A 34 -29.17 7.75 -1.79
C THR A 34 -27.98 8.22 -2.60
N THR A 35 -27.79 9.55 -2.64
CA THR A 35 -26.50 10.13 -2.95
C THR A 35 -25.60 9.68 -1.83
N ALA A 36 -24.77 8.66 -2.12
CA ALA A 36 -23.62 8.37 -1.30
C ALA A 36 -22.91 9.71 -1.03
N PRO A 37 -22.49 10.01 0.21
CA PRO A 37 -21.75 11.23 0.47
C PRO A 37 -20.55 11.24 -0.47
N VAL A 38 -20.50 12.23 -1.36
CA VAL A 38 -19.33 12.48 -2.21
C VAL A 38 -18.19 12.73 -1.23
N SER A 39 -17.27 11.77 -1.13
CA SER A 39 -16.12 11.92 -0.26
C SER A 39 -15.33 13.14 -0.73
N ASN A 40 -15.11 14.10 0.17
CA ASN A 40 -14.19 15.23 -0.02
C ASN A 40 -12.71 14.81 0.07
N ASP A 41 -12.41 13.51 -0.01
CA ASP A 41 -11.04 13.01 -0.01
C ASP A 41 -10.31 13.41 -1.30
N GLU A 42 -9.05 13.78 -1.17
CA GLU A 42 -8.15 14.16 -2.27
C GLU A 42 -8.02 13.07 -3.35
N PHE A 43 -8.32 11.82 -2.98
CA PHE A 43 -8.30 10.62 -3.82
C PHE A 43 -9.39 9.62 -3.38
N ILE A 44 -9.77 8.72 -4.28
CA ILE A 44 -10.77 7.67 -4.07
C ILE A 44 -10.26 6.66 -3.05
N VAL A 45 -11.13 6.30 -2.11
CA VAL A 45 -10.90 5.27 -1.09
C VAL A 45 -12.04 4.27 -1.14
N LYS A 46 -11.74 2.98 -1.26
CA LYS A 46 -12.71 1.88 -1.13
C LYS A 46 -12.40 1.08 0.13
N GLU A 47 -13.41 0.62 0.84
CA GLU A 47 -13.20 -0.26 2.00
C GLU A 47 -12.91 -1.68 1.54
N PHE A 48 -11.82 -2.26 2.07
CA PHE A 48 -11.47 -3.66 1.89
C PHE A 48 -11.51 -4.39 3.23
N ASN A 49 -11.82 -5.69 3.22
CA ASN A 49 -11.53 -6.52 4.37
C ASN A 49 -10.00 -6.74 4.44
N LEU A 50 -9.38 -6.61 5.61
CA LEU A 50 -7.95 -6.92 5.79
C LEU A 50 -7.77 -8.06 6.77
N ILE A 51 -6.98 -9.05 6.37
CA ILE A 51 -6.57 -10.17 7.21
C ILE A 51 -5.14 -9.94 7.69
N ASN A 52 -4.91 -10.15 9.00
CA ASN A 52 -3.58 -10.18 9.57
C ASN A 52 -2.94 -11.54 9.27
N LEU A 53 -2.03 -11.58 8.32
CA LEU A 53 -1.31 -12.80 7.99
C LEU A 53 -0.30 -13.12 9.10
N ASN A 54 -0.05 -14.41 9.32
CA ASN A 54 1.02 -14.81 10.22
C ASN A 54 2.36 -14.37 9.64
N PHE A 55 3.38 -14.25 10.50
CA PHE A 55 4.70 -13.80 10.07
C PHE A 55 5.26 -14.59 8.88
N ARG A 56 5.01 -15.91 8.82
CA ARG A 56 5.50 -16.80 7.76
C ARG A 56 4.70 -16.73 6.45
N ASP A 57 3.56 -16.06 6.49
CA ASP A 57 2.65 -15.90 5.35
C ASP A 57 2.76 -14.49 4.73
N LEU A 58 3.65 -13.64 5.27
CA LEU A 58 3.93 -12.31 4.74
C LEU A 58 4.64 -12.38 3.37
N PRO A 59 4.61 -11.30 2.57
CA PRO A 59 5.44 -11.22 1.37
C PRO A 59 6.94 -11.31 1.71
N TYR A 60 7.78 -11.61 0.72
CA TYR A 60 9.25 -11.70 0.84
C TYR A 60 9.82 -12.81 1.75
N VAL A 61 8.98 -13.59 2.44
CA VAL A 61 9.44 -14.51 3.49
C VAL A 61 10.41 -15.56 2.95
N SER A 62 11.59 -15.64 3.58
CA SER A 62 12.52 -16.76 3.35
C SER A 62 12.14 -17.96 4.24
N TYR A 63 11.95 -19.14 3.65
CA TYR A 63 11.66 -20.38 4.40
C TYR A 63 12.90 -21.13 4.90
N SER A 64 14.08 -20.62 4.58
CA SER A 64 15.37 -21.11 5.08
C SER A 64 16.19 -19.97 5.67
N PRO A 65 16.92 -20.21 6.77
CA PRO A 65 17.81 -19.20 7.34
C PRO A 65 18.95 -18.91 6.36
N LYS A 66 19.30 -17.64 6.19
CA LYS A 66 20.42 -17.23 5.35
C LYS A 66 21.75 -17.48 6.04
N TYR A 67 22.77 -17.80 5.24
CA TYR A 67 24.15 -17.84 5.70
C TYR A 67 24.58 -16.43 6.13
N LEU A 68 25.44 -16.37 7.15
CA LEU A 68 25.98 -15.10 7.66
C LEU A 68 27.13 -14.57 6.78
N ASP A 69 27.83 -15.50 6.13
CA ASP A 69 28.81 -15.21 5.09
C ASP A 69 28.10 -15.26 3.73
N LEU A 70 28.18 -14.15 3.01
CA LEU A 70 27.41 -13.93 1.80
C LEU A 70 28.37 -13.54 0.69
N ASN A 71 28.21 -14.20 -0.46
CA ASN A 71 29.11 -14.04 -1.59
C ASN A 71 28.74 -12.79 -2.43
N TYR A 72 28.91 -11.61 -1.85
CA TYR A 72 28.79 -10.32 -2.55
C TYR A 72 29.91 -9.38 -2.13
N LYS A 73 30.11 -8.33 -2.93
CA LYS A 73 31.07 -7.28 -2.61
C LYS A 73 30.54 -6.38 -1.50
N THR A 74 31.38 -6.09 -0.51
CA THR A 74 31.04 -5.22 0.62
C THR A 74 31.93 -3.99 0.74
N ASP A 75 31.45 -3.00 1.50
CA ASP A 75 32.30 -2.00 2.11
C ASP A 75 33.17 -2.61 3.25
N SER A 76 33.97 -1.77 3.92
CA SER A 76 34.82 -2.19 5.04
C SER A 76 34.04 -2.61 6.29
N ALA A 77 32.76 -2.25 6.40
CA ALA A 77 31.88 -2.64 7.51
C ALA A 77 31.12 -3.94 7.23
N GLY A 78 31.20 -4.49 6.01
CA GLY A 78 30.50 -5.70 5.59
C GLY A 78 29.10 -5.47 5.04
N VAL A 79 28.76 -4.23 4.68
CA VAL A 79 27.49 -3.89 4.00
C VAL A 79 27.65 -4.06 2.50
N GLN A 80 26.66 -4.66 1.83
CA GLN A 80 26.70 -4.85 0.38
C GLN A 80 26.84 -3.51 -0.38
N ILE A 81 27.71 -3.49 -1.38
CA ILE A 81 27.83 -2.40 -2.35
C ILE A 81 27.42 -2.86 -3.76
N PHE A 82 26.63 -2.04 -4.42
CA PHE A 82 26.10 -2.26 -5.76
C PHE A 82 27.01 -1.61 -6.80
N TYR A 83 27.50 -2.40 -7.77
CA TYR A 83 28.31 -1.88 -8.86
C TYR A 83 27.43 -1.44 -10.03
N TYR A 84 27.60 -0.18 -10.46
CA TYR A 84 26.87 0.38 -11.58
C TYR A 84 27.72 1.43 -12.30
N ASN A 85 27.80 1.36 -13.62
CA ASN A 85 28.52 2.31 -14.48
C ASN A 85 29.91 2.72 -13.96
N GLY A 86 30.73 1.74 -13.57
CA GLY A 86 32.11 2.00 -13.14
C GLY A 86 32.28 2.41 -11.67
N LYS A 87 31.19 2.60 -10.93
CA LYS A 87 31.20 3.08 -9.53
C LYS A 87 30.43 2.13 -8.61
N TYR A 88 30.63 2.30 -7.31
CA TYR A 88 29.93 1.56 -6.27
C TYR A 88 28.96 2.48 -5.54
N TYR A 89 27.75 1.97 -5.29
CA TYR A 89 26.65 2.67 -4.64
C TYR A 89 26.01 1.79 -3.58
N TYR A 90 25.26 2.39 -2.67
CA TYR A 90 24.29 1.67 -1.85
C TYR A 90 22.95 1.67 -2.56
N HIS A 91 22.33 0.50 -2.68
CA HIS A 91 21.05 0.35 -3.37
C HIS A 91 19.94 0.14 -2.32
N PRO A 92 19.04 1.11 -2.11
CA PRO A 92 18.03 1.06 -1.03
C PRO A 92 17.24 -0.25 -0.96
N VAL A 93 16.70 -0.74 -2.09
CA VAL A 93 15.97 -2.03 -2.13
C VAL A 93 16.85 -3.23 -1.73
N GLN A 94 18.10 -3.33 -2.22
CA GLN A 94 18.97 -4.46 -1.86
C GLN A 94 19.27 -4.46 -0.36
N LEU A 95 19.51 -3.28 0.23
CA LEU A 95 19.71 -3.18 1.67
C LEU A 95 18.45 -3.60 2.45
N ALA A 96 17.27 -3.15 2.02
CA ALA A 96 15.99 -3.53 2.62
C ALA A 96 15.76 -5.05 2.57
N GLN A 97 16.03 -5.67 1.43
CA GLN A 97 15.88 -7.11 1.23
C GLN A 97 16.80 -7.91 2.16
N TRP A 98 18.06 -7.49 2.34
CA TRP A 98 18.94 -8.13 3.31
C TRP A 98 18.41 -8.03 4.74
N ILE A 99 17.91 -6.85 5.14
CA ILE A 99 17.32 -6.68 6.47
C ILE A 99 16.15 -7.65 6.65
N ILE A 100 15.22 -7.71 5.69
CA ILE A 100 14.08 -8.64 5.73
C ILE A 100 14.56 -10.08 5.84
N MET A 101 15.49 -10.51 4.98
CA MET A 101 16.01 -11.88 4.98
C MET A 101 16.71 -12.25 6.30
N PHE A 102 17.45 -11.32 6.90
CA PHE A 102 18.09 -11.54 8.19
C PHE A 102 17.09 -11.55 9.35
N VAL A 103 16.07 -10.70 9.33
CA VAL A 103 14.99 -10.73 10.32
C VAL A 103 14.20 -12.02 10.24
N ASP A 104 13.89 -12.50 9.02
CA ASP A 104 13.23 -13.79 8.82
C ASP A 104 14.11 -14.95 9.31
N SER A 105 15.43 -14.89 9.06
CA SER A 105 16.39 -15.88 9.56
C SER A 105 16.42 -15.91 11.10
N TYR A 106 16.50 -14.74 11.73
CA TYR A 106 16.39 -14.62 13.19
C TYR A 106 15.05 -15.15 13.70
N TYR A 107 13.95 -14.86 13.00
CA TYR A 107 12.63 -15.38 13.36
C TYR A 107 12.60 -16.91 13.36
N LEU A 108 13.23 -17.55 12.36
CA LEU A 108 13.28 -19.01 12.19
C LEU A 108 14.17 -19.72 13.23
N VAL A 109 15.39 -19.23 13.46
CA VAL A 109 16.41 -19.98 14.24
C VAL A 109 16.87 -19.29 15.52
N LYS A 110 16.40 -18.07 15.81
CA LYS A 110 16.73 -17.28 17.00
C LYS A 110 18.23 -17.06 17.22
N ASN A 111 18.99 -16.99 16.13
CA ASN A 111 20.42 -16.69 16.17
C ASN A 111 20.64 -15.17 16.10
N GLU A 112 21.16 -14.59 17.17
CA GLU A 112 21.45 -13.16 17.31
C GLU A 112 22.40 -12.60 16.24
N GLU A 113 23.25 -13.43 15.62
CA GLU A 113 24.11 -12.98 14.53
C GLU A 113 23.32 -12.50 13.31
N HIS A 114 22.15 -13.11 13.04
CA HIS A 114 21.25 -12.61 12.00
C HIS A 114 20.70 -11.24 12.36
N LEU A 115 20.32 -11.02 13.62
CA LEU A 115 19.82 -9.72 14.07
C LEU A 115 20.92 -8.64 14.03
N LYS A 116 22.18 -8.99 14.37
CA LYS A 116 23.34 -8.10 14.22
C LYS A 116 23.56 -7.70 12.76
N LYS A 117 23.45 -8.64 11.82
CA LYS A 117 23.53 -8.34 10.38
C LYS A 117 22.36 -7.47 9.92
N ALA A 118 21.13 -7.76 10.33
CA ALA A 118 19.98 -6.91 10.04
C ALA A 118 20.21 -5.48 10.54
N LYS A 119 20.73 -5.31 11.76
CA LYS A 119 21.06 -4.01 12.33
C LYS A 119 22.13 -3.28 11.51
N LEU A 120 23.21 -3.96 11.10
CA LEU A 120 24.28 -3.37 10.28
C LEU A 120 23.73 -2.74 8.98
N PHE A 121 22.86 -3.46 8.27
CA PHE A 121 22.23 -2.95 7.05
C PHE A 121 21.23 -1.82 7.35
N THR A 122 20.53 -1.90 8.48
CA THR A 122 19.60 -0.86 8.95
C THR A 122 20.32 0.45 9.27
N ASP A 123 21.45 0.37 9.98
CA ASP A 123 22.29 1.52 10.31
C ASP A 123 22.77 2.21 9.02
N LYS A 124 23.17 1.43 8.00
CA LYS A 124 23.55 1.99 6.70
C LYS A 124 22.38 2.64 5.98
N LEU A 125 21.18 2.06 5.99
CA LEU A 125 19.99 2.68 5.40
C LEU A 125 19.66 4.02 6.05
N ILE A 126 19.77 4.11 7.37
CA ILE A 126 19.56 5.37 8.11
C ILE A 126 20.63 6.39 7.72
N GLU A 127 21.90 5.98 7.68
CA GLU A 127 23.03 6.84 7.31
C GLU A 127 22.85 7.49 5.92
N ILE A 128 22.37 6.73 4.93
CA ILE A 128 22.21 7.23 3.56
C ILE A 128 20.87 7.95 3.32
N SER A 129 19.96 7.95 4.29
CA SER A 129 18.62 8.53 4.13
C SER A 129 18.64 10.06 4.13
N THR A 130 17.66 10.65 3.45
CA THR A 130 17.40 12.10 3.47
C THR A 130 16.13 12.35 4.29
N PHE A 131 16.13 13.36 5.16
CA PHE A 131 14.95 13.76 5.92
C PHE A 131 14.36 15.05 5.36
N GLU A 132 13.20 14.95 4.72
CA GLU A 132 12.53 16.05 4.03
C GLU A 132 11.03 15.96 4.27
N LYS A 133 10.36 17.09 4.50
CA LYS A 133 8.90 17.16 4.71
C LYS A 133 8.40 16.18 5.79
N GLU A 134 9.12 16.12 6.90
CA GLU A 134 8.87 15.23 8.03
C GLU A 134 8.94 13.72 7.71
N ALA A 135 9.47 13.37 6.53
CA ALA A 135 9.59 12.02 6.03
C ALA A 135 11.04 11.60 5.81
N LEU A 136 11.30 10.30 5.93
CA LEU A 136 12.56 9.70 5.49
C LEU A 136 12.43 9.16 4.08
N PHE A 137 13.32 9.63 3.21
CA PHE A 137 13.49 9.17 1.84
C PHE A 137 14.83 8.46 1.68
N PHE A 138 14.90 7.46 0.80
CA PHE A 138 16.11 6.67 0.56
C PHE A 138 16.61 6.90 -0.87
N PRO A 139 17.65 7.73 -1.06
CA PRO A 139 18.07 8.18 -2.37
C PRO A 139 18.83 7.09 -3.13
N TYR A 140 18.57 7.04 -4.44
CA TYR A 140 19.42 6.42 -5.44
C TYR A 140 20.38 7.47 -5.98
N ASN A 141 21.67 7.30 -5.67
CA ASN A 141 22.72 8.27 -6.00
C ASN A 141 23.41 7.99 -7.35
N PHE A 142 22.71 7.37 -8.29
CA PHE A 142 23.19 7.11 -9.64
C PHE A 142 22.09 7.37 -10.67
N ASP A 143 22.49 7.87 -11.84
CA ASP A 143 21.57 8.09 -12.95
C ASP A 143 21.12 6.75 -13.51
N PHE A 144 19.82 6.60 -13.79
CA PHE A 144 19.24 5.34 -14.25
C PHE A 144 18.39 5.56 -15.51
N PRO A 145 18.83 5.08 -16.69
CA PRO A 145 18.04 5.13 -17.90
C PRO A 145 16.97 4.03 -17.83
N LEU A 146 15.75 4.40 -17.48
CA LEU A 146 14.66 3.44 -17.34
C LEU A 146 14.47 2.69 -18.67
N HIS A 147 14.41 1.36 -18.62
CA HIS A 147 14.37 0.48 -19.80
C HIS A 147 15.57 0.65 -20.76
N GLY A 148 16.69 1.20 -20.30
CA GLY A 148 17.83 1.53 -21.15
C GLY A 148 17.59 2.73 -22.09
N LYS A 149 16.48 3.46 -21.91
CA LYS A 149 16.10 4.62 -22.73
C LYS A 149 16.71 5.89 -22.16
N ARG A 150 17.54 6.57 -22.95
CA ARG A 150 18.27 7.78 -22.50
C ARG A 150 17.36 8.99 -22.27
N ASP A 151 16.25 9.05 -22.99
CA ASP A 151 15.19 10.05 -22.84
C ASP A 151 14.29 9.78 -21.62
N GLN A 152 14.44 8.63 -20.96
CA GLN A 152 13.72 8.23 -19.74
C GLN A 152 14.69 8.12 -18.55
N MET A 153 15.55 9.13 -18.40
CA MET A 153 16.61 9.14 -17.38
C MET A 153 16.07 9.59 -16.02
N MET A 154 16.24 8.75 -15.01
CA MET A 154 16.17 9.17 -13.61
C MET A 154 17.50 9.80 -13.23
N LEU A 155 17.52 11.10 -12.96
CA LEU A 155 18.73 11.81 -12.53
C LEU A 155 18.92 11.68 -11.02
N ALA A 156 20.15 11.41 -10.58
CA ALA A 156 20.47 11.33 -9.17
C ALA A 156 20.45 12.71 -8.46
N PRO A 157 20.04 12.77 -7.17
CA PRO A 157 19.39 11.70 -6.44
C PRO A 157 17.92 11.54 -6.86
N TRP A 158 17.47 10.30 -6.99
CA TRP A 158 16.04 9.98 -7.18
C TRP A 158 15.55 8.99 -6.12
N TYR A 159 14.23 8.84 -5.99
CA TYR A 159 13.58 8.05 -4.94
C TYR A 159 12.61 7.04 -5.55
N SER A 160 12.19 6.04 -4.79
CA SER A 160 11.31 4.98 -5.30
C SER A 160 10.32 4.54 -4.23
N CYS A 161 9.02 4.52 -4.55
CA CYS A 161 8.02 4.04 -3.60
C CYS A 161 8.17 2.53 -3.32
N MET A 162 8.70 1.76 -4.27
CA MET A 162 9.09 0.36 -4.02
C MET A 162 10.14 0.26 -2.91
N ALA A 163 11.14 1.14 -2.93
CA ALA A 163 12.15 1.21 -1.87
C ALA A 163 11.51 1.62 -0.54
N GLN A 164 10.68 2.67 -0.53
CA GLN A 164 9.97 3.10 0.67
C GLN A 164 9.13 1.96 1.28
N GLY A 165 8.42 1.18 0.45
CA GLY A 165 7.63 0.03 0.87
C GLY A 165 8.45 -1.09 1.51
N GLN A 166 9.49 -1.56 0.82
CA GLN A 166 10.33 -2.63 1.34
C GLN A 166 11.08 -2.22 2.60
N ILE A 167 11.53 -0.97 2.68
CA ILE A 167 12.19 -0.44 3.88
C ILE A 167 11.17 -0.31 5.02
N LEU A 168 9.93 0.13 4.74
CA LEU A 168 8.87 0.15 5.75
C LEU A 168 8.61 -1.26 6.32
N SER A 169 8.49 -2.28 5.47
CA SER A 169 8.41 -3.69 5.89
C SER A 169 9.61 -4.08 6.76
N ALA A 170 10.83 -3.75 6.35
CA ALA A 170 12.05 -4.09 7.08
C ALA A 170 12.05 -3.53 8.53
N PHE A 171 11.73 -2.23 8.70
CA PHE A 171 11.68 -1.59 10.01
C PHE A 171 10.53 -2.10 10.88
N VAL A 172 9.36 -2.35 10.29
CA VAL A 172 8.21 -2.91 11.01
C VAL A 172 8.51 -4.33 11.49
N ARG A 173 9.18 -5.16 10.68
CA ARG A 173 9.59 -6.51 11.09
C ARG A 173 10.66 -6.48 12.18
N LEU A 174 11.64 -5.58 12.09
CA LEU A 174 12.63 -5.35 13.15
C LEU A 174 11.95 -5.00 14.47
N TYR A 175 10.99 -4.08 14.46
CA TYR A 175 10.19 -3.78 15.64
C TYR A 175 9.46 -5.03 16.17
N ARG A 176 8.79 -5.81 15.31
CA ARG A 176 8.05 -7.01 15.74
C ARG A 176 8.92 -8.07 16.42
N VAL A 177 10.17 -8.24 15.98
CA VAL A 177 11.06 -9.28 16.52
C VAL A 177 11.93 -8.80 17.69
N THR A 178 12.08 -7.49 17.89
CA THR A 178 12.94 -6.92 18.94
C THR A 178 12.18 -6.12 20.00
N SER A 179 10.97 -5.64 19.69
CA SER A 179 10.22 -4.66 20.47
C SER A 179 10.99 -3.35 20.74
N ILE A 180 12.00 -3.03 19.94
CA ILE A 180 12.77 -1.78 20.07
C ILE A 180 12.01 -0.64 19.40
N GLU A 181 11.49 0.29 20.21
CA GLU A 181 10.68 1.45 19.77
C GLU A 181 11.37 2.34 18.73
N ALA A 182 12.70 2.40 18.71
CA ALA A 182 13.43 3.18 17.71
C ALA A 182 13.08 2.74 16.28
N TYR A 183 12.92 1.43 16.02
CA TYR A 183 12.53 0.95 14.69
C TYR A 183 11.12 1.39 14.29
N LEU A 184 10.19 1.41 15.25
CA LEU A 184 8.83 1.91 15.00
C LEU A 184 8.83 3.44 14.78
N ALA A 185 9.66 4.19 15.50
CA ALA A 185 9.83 5.62 15.28
C ALA A 185 10.36 5.94 13.87
N TYR A 186 11.32 5.14 13.37
CA TYR A 186 11.76 5.24 11.97
C TYR A 186 10.65 4.85 10.99
N ALA A 187 9.93 3.75 11.24
CA ALA A 187 8.80 3.32 10.40
C ALA A 187 7.74 4.42 10.25
N ARG A 188 7.43 5.18 11.32
CA ARG A 188 6.52 6.34 11.26
C ARG A 188 7.03 7.42 10.29
N LYS A 189 8.32 7.74 10.30
CA LYS A 189 8.95 8.71 9.38
C LYS A 189 9.01 8.18 7.95
N ILE A 190 9.21 6.88 7.77
CA ILE A 190 9.18 6.24 6.45
C ILE A 190 7.77 6.30 5.88
N PHE A 191 6.74 5.98 6.67
CA PHE A 191 5.34 6.09 6.27
C PHE A 191 4.97 7.50 5.80
N ARG A 192 5.51 8.55 6.44
CA ARG A 192 5.27 9.95 6.01
C ARG A 192 5.68 10.22 4.56
N SER A 193 6.64 9.47 3.99
CA SER A 193 7.02 9.64 2.58
C SER A 193 5.87 9.34 1.60
N PHE A 194 4.96 8.43 1.98
CA PHE A 194 3.79 8.06 1.17
C PHE A 194 2.76 9.19 1.12
N THR A 195 2.77 10.11 2.09
CA THR A 195 1.84 11.23 2.16
C THR A 195 2.35 12.48 1.45
N VAL A 196 3.57 12.44 0.90
CA VAL A 196 4.15 13.53 0.11
C VAL A 196 3.79 13.31 -1.37
N LEU A 197 2.70 13.95 -1.80
CA LEU A 197 2.19 13.88 -3.17
C LEU A 197 3.04 14.71 -4.15
N LYS A 198 3.04 14.40 -5.45
CA LYS A 198 3.77 15.14 -6.51
C LYS A 198 3.48 16.65 -6.55
N ASN A 199 2.35 17.13 -6.05
CA ASN A 199 1.84 18.51 -6.14
C ASN A 199 2.90 19.61 -5.87
N ASN A 200 3.63 20.04 -6.91
CA ASN A 200 4.79 20.95 -6.88
C ASN A 200 5.95 20.53 -5.97
N ASN A 201 6.00 19.26 -5.58
CA ASN A 201 7.01 18.73 -4.70
C ASN A 201 8.16 18.16 -5.53
N GLU A 202 9.39 18.63 -5.31
CA GLU A 202 10.58 18.09 -6.00
C GLU A 202 10.91 16.65 -5.57
N ILE A 203 10.64 16.34 -4.29
CA ILE A 203 10.78 15.00 -3.72
C ILE A 203 9.38 14.46 -3.44
N TRP A 204 9.06 13.36 -4.11
CA TRP A 204 7.78 12.67 -4.01
C TRP A 204 7.94 11.23 -4.47
N VAL A 205 7.03 10.37 -3.99
CA VAL A 205 6.90 8.98 -4.44
C VAL A 205 5.43 8.59 -4.64
N SER A 206 4.51 9.51 -4.35
CA SER A 206 3.08 9.33 -4.44
C SER A 206 2.48 10.42 -5.31
N MET A 207 1.40 10.12 -6.03
CA MET A 207 0.65 11.11 -6.80
C MET A 207 -0.81 10.69 -6.93
N VAL A 208 -1.68 11.63 -7.28
CA VAL A 208 -3.09 11.37 -7.55
C VAL A 208 -3.35 11.70 -9.01
N ASP A 209 -3.89 10.75 -9.76
CA ASP A 209 -4.17 10.95 -11.18
C ASP A 209 -5.40 11.84 -11.42
N GLU A 210 -5.71 12.11 -12.68
CA GLU A 210 -6.87 12.92 -13.06
C GLU A 210 -8.21 12.31 -12.64
N ASN A 211 -8.25 10.98 -12.53
CA ASN A 211 -9.41 10.19 -12.11
C ASN A 211 -9.48 10.01 -10.58
N LYS A 212 -8.64 10.73 -9.83
CA LYS A 212 -8.58 10.71 -8.36
C LYS A 212 -8.08 9.40 -7.76
N TYR A 213 -7.34 8.57 -8.49
CA TYR A 213 -6.70 7.38 -7.95
C TYR A 213 -5.29 7.67 -7.44
N LEU A 214 -4.93 7.06 -6.31
CA LEU A 214 -3.64 7.25 -5.64
C LEU A 214 -2.62 6.24 -6.16
N TRP A 215 -1.58 6.74 -6.80
CA TRP A 215 -0.47 5.94 -7.30
C TRP A 215 0.78 6.08 -6.42
N PHE A 216 1.49 4.97 -6.25
CA PHE A 216 2.85 4.94 -5.72
C PHE A 216 3.83 4.66 -6.85
N GLU A 217 4.69 5.63 -7.17
CA GLU A 217 5.61 5.55 -8.29
C GLU A 217 6.92 4.85 -7.89
N GLU A 218 7.25 3.76 -8.59
CA GLU A 218 8.59 3.16 -8.51
C GLU A 218 9.65 4.12 -9.05
N TYR A 219 9.29 4.87 -10.09
CA TYR A 219 10.13 5.84 -10.79
C TYR A 219 9.38 7.18 -10.89
N PRO A 220 9.50 8.07 -9.88
CA PRO A 220 8.78 9.35 -9.83
C PRO A 220 9.36 10.36 -10.82
N MET A 221 9.01 10.20 -12.10
CA MET A 221 9.46 11.08 -13.18
C MET A 221 8.72 12.42 -13.20
N ASN A 222 9.45 13.50 -13.47
CA ASN A 222 8.92 14.86 -13.45
C ASN A 222 7.88 15.10 -14.56
N ASP A 223 8.05 14.48 -15.72
CA ASP A 223 7.12 14.56 -16.86
C ASP A 223 5.86 13.73 -16.57
N GLU A 224 5.80 12.52 -17.12
CA GLU A 224 4.70 11.59 -17.06
C GLU A 224 5.09 10.41 -16.17
N PRO A 225 4.30 10.11 -15.13
CA PRO A 225 4.49 8.94 -14.26
C PRO A 225 4.52 7.63 -15.06
N ASN A 226 5.27 6.64 -14.57
CA ASN A 226 5.40 5.37 -15.28
C ASN A 226 4.26 4.41 -14.97
N HIS A 227 3.73 4.48 -13.74
CA HIS A 227 2.78 3.52 -13.20
C HIS A 227 3.32 2.10 -13.33
N THR A 228 4.45 1.83 -12.67
CA THR A 228 5.11 0.51 -12.67
C THR A 228 4.43 -0.43 -11.67
N LEU A 229 3.92 -1.56 -12.15
CA LEU A 229 3.02 -2.42 -11.36
C LEU A 229 3.70 -3.06 -10.16
N ASN A 230 4.87 -3.69 -10.38
CA ASN A 230 5.53 -4.43 -9.31
C ASN A 230 5.92 -3.51 -8.15
N GLY A 231 6.47 -2.33 -8.44
CA GLY A 231 6.91 -1.40 -7.41
C GLY A 231 5.75 -0.81 -6.63
N PHE A 232 4.63 -0.55 -7.31
CA PHE A 232 3.40 -0.12 -6.66
C PHE A 232 2.90 -1.18 -5.66
N ILE A 233 2.81 -2.45 -6.06
CA ILE A 233 2.33 -3.50 -5.15
C ILE A 233 3.32 -3.77 -4.01
N PHE A 234 4.63 -3.67 -4.25
CA PHE A 234 5.62 -3.76 -3.17
C PHE A 234 5.51 -2.59 -2.17
N ALA A 235 5.10 -1.40 -2.63
CA ALA A 235 4.78 -0.27 -1.76
C ALA A 235 3.55 -0.56 -0.87
N ILE A 236 2.51 -1.18 -1.45
CA ILE A 236 1.31 -1.64 -0.73
C ILE A 236 1.67 -2.62 0.40
N TYR A 237 2.62 -3.54 0.18
CA TYR A 237 3.04 -4.49 1.21
C TYR A 237 3.63 -3.82 2.45
N GLY A 238 4.43 -2.76 2.26
CA GLY A 238 4.97 -1.96 3.36
C GLY A 238 3.86 -1.31 4.20
N LEU A 239 2.87 -0.70 3.54
CA LEU A 239 1.71 -0.10 4.21
C LEU A 239 0.87 -1.15 4.94
N TYR A 240 0.63 -2.30 4.32
CA TYR A 240 -0.10 -3.41 4.91
C TYR A 240 0.56 -3.87 6.23
N GLU A 241 1.88 -4.13 6.22
CA GLU A 241 2.59 -4.56 7.43
C GLU A 241 2.58 -3.46 8.51
N TYR A 242 2.82 -2.21 8.12
CA TYR A 242 2.81 -1.06 9.03
C TYR A 242 1.43 -0.83 9.67
N TYR A 243 0.34 -1.00 8.93
CA TYR A 243 -1.02 -0.90 9.45
C TYR A 243 -1.27 -1.93 10.56
N TRP A 244 -0.82 -3.17 10.41
CA TRP A 244 -1.06 -4.19 11.44
C TRP A 244 -0.31 -3.95 12.74
N VAL A 245 0.84 -3.29 12.66
CA VAL A 245 1.63 -2.90 13.85
C VAL A 245 1.08 -1.64 14.51
N THR A 246 0.63 -0.65 13.74
CA THR A 246 0.27 0.67 14.28
C THR A 246 -1.22 0.93 14.45
N LYS A 247 -2.05 0.22 13.68
CA LYS A 247 -3.48 0.53 13.52
C LYS A 247 -3.77 1.97 13.11
N SER A 248 -2.81 2.63 12.45
CA SER A 248 -2.98 4.00 11.97
C SER A 248 -4.13 4.09 10.96
N THR A 249 -5.11 4.95 11.27
CA THR A 249 -6.25 5.25 10.39
C THR A 249 -5.79 5.91 9.09
N GLU A 250 -4.77 6.78 9.17
CA GLU A 250 -4.15 7.41 8.02
C GLU A 250 -3.48 6.39 7.11
N CYS A 251 -2.70 5.45 7.67
CA CYS A 251 -2.13 4.36 6.87
C CYS A 251 -3.22 3.51 6.23
N LYS A 252 -4.30 3.21 6.95
CA LYS A 252 -5.43 2.45 6.41
C LYS A 252 -6.04 3.16 5.20
N LYS A 253 -6.22 4.48 5.27
CA LYS A 253 -6.72 5.32 4.16
C LYS A 253 -5.82 5.20 2.91
N TYR A 254 -4.50 5.37 3.06
CA TYR A 254 -3.56 5.28 1.93
C TYR A 254 -3.47 3.85 1.36
N LEU A 255 -3.49 2.84 2.22
CA LEU A 255 -3.54 1.44 1.80
C LEU A 255 -4.80 1.14 0.98
N PHE A 256 -5.95 1.64 1.41
CA PHE A 256 -7.24 1.43 0.75
C PHE A 256 -7.37 2.18 -0.56
N ALA A 257 -6.85 3.40 -0.64
CA ALA A 257 -6.75 4.13 -1.90
C ALA A 257 -5.84 3.44 -2.92
N ALA A 258 -4.71 2.90 -2.47
CA ALA A 258 -3.81 2.14 -3.33
C ALA A 258 -4.45 0.83 -3.83
N LEU A 259 -5.15 0.09 -2.97
CA LEU A 259 -5.90 -1.10 -3.38
C LEU A 259 -7.03 -0.77 -4.37
N ALA A 260 -7.75 0.33 -4.17
CA ALA A 260 -8.76 0.81 -5.11
C ALA A 260 -8.15 1.15 -6.49
N THR A 261 -6.93 1.68 -6.51
CA THR A 261 -6.18 1.97 -7.74
C THR A 261 -5.75 0.69 -8.45
N ILE A 262 -5.28 -0.33 -7.73
CA ILE A 262 -5.02 -1.65 -8.32
C ILE A 262 -6.32 -2.25 -8.89
N GLU A 263 -7.42 -2.22 -8.14
CA GLU A 263 -8.71 -2.72 -8.62
C GLU A 263 -9.13 -2.05 -9.95
N GLU A 264 -8.96 -0.73 -10.07
CA GLU A 264 -9.30 0.02 -11.27
C GLU A 264 -8.41 -0.35 -12.46
N TYR A 265 -7.09 -0.27 -12.28
CA TYR A 265 -6.15 -0.25 -13.43
C TYR A 265 -5.48 -1.59 -13.72
N ILE A 266 -5.71 -2.64 -12.93
CA ILE A 266 -4.97 -3.91 -13.10
C ILE A 266 -5.20 -4.58 -14.47
N ASP A 267 -6.37 -4.41 -15.09
CA ASP A 267 -6.65 -4.95 -16.42
C ASP A 267 -5.85 -4.22 -17.52
N ASP A 268 -5.48 -2.95 -17.32
CA ASP A 268 -4.66 -2.20 -18.28
C ASP A 268 -3.22 -2.72 -18.38
N PHE A 269 -2.75 -3.42 -17.34
CA PHE A 269 -1.46 -4.12 -17.37
C PHE A 269 -1.55 -5.46 -18.09
N ARG A 270 -2.74 -6.00 -18.33
CA ARG A 270 -2.89 -7.26 -19.05
C ARG A 270 -2.59 -7.09 -20.51
N ASN A 271 -2.12 -8.19 -21.08
CA ASN A 271 -2.01 -8.34 -22.51
C ASN A 271 -2.52 -9.75 -22.86
N PRO A 272 -3.84 -9.92 -23.08
CA PRO A 272 -4.45 -11.24 -23.19
C PRO A 272 -3.72 -12.18 -24.15
N GLY A 273 -3.36 -13.37 -23.67
CA GLY A 273 -2.57 -14.37 -24.42
C GLY A 273 -1.07 -14.09 -24.55
N ASP A 274 -0.51 -13.17 -23.77
CA ASP A 274 0.93 -12.91 -23.67
C ASP A 274 1.28 -12.31 -22.28
N ILE A 275 2.57 -12.06 -22.02
CA ILE A 275 3.00 -11.49 -20.73
C ILE A 275 2.52 -10.05 -20.52
N SER A 276 2.17 -9.75 -19.26
CA SER A 276 1.73 -8.44 -18.81
C SER A 276 2.76 -7.34 -19.00
N TYR A 277 2.27 -6.11 -19.11
CA TYR A 277 3.09 -4.91 -19.16
C TYR A 277 3.71 -4.62 -17.79
N TYR A 278 4.96 -4.18 -17.82
CA TYR A 278 5.72 -3.76 -16.64
C TYR A 278 5.22 -2.42 -16.08
N CYS A 279 4.95 -1.47 -16.98
CA CYS A 279 4.48 -0.13 -16.68
C CYS A 279 3.47 0.33 -17.75
N LEU A 280 2.53 1.20 -17.38
CA LEU A 280 1.50 1.67 -18.31
C LEU A 280 2.06 2.65 -19.35
N LYS A 281 3.05 3.47 -18.98
CA LYS A 281 3.66 4.47 -19.88
C LYS A 281 4.35 3.83 -21.08
N HIS A 282 5.26 2.89 -20.84
CA HIS A 282 6.10 2.33 -21.93
C HIS A 282 5.59 0.99 -22.45
N LYS A 283 4.71 0.30 -21.72
CA LYS A 283 4.19 -1.02 -22.09
C LYS A 283 5.30 -2.04 -22.39
N GLU A 284 6.42 -1.94 -21.65
CA GLU A 284 7.52 -2.89 -21.72
C GLU A 284 7.10 -4.24 -21.15
N LYS A 285 7.70 -5.32 -21.66
CA LYS A 285 7.34 -6.69 -21.27
C LYS A 285 8.56 -7.45 -20.77
N ASN A 286 8.40 -8.19 -19.68
CA ASN A 286 9.45 -9.01 -19.13
C ASN A 286 8.89 -10.28 -18.47
N ARG A 287 9.40 -11.44 -18.89
CA ARG A 287 8.96 -12.77 -18.44
C ARG A 287 9.04 -12.94 -16.91
N GLU A 288 10.10 -12.44 -16.29
CA GLU A 288 10.28 -12.60 -14.85
C GLU A 288 9.34 -11.68 -14.07
N TYR A 289 9.13 -10.44 -14.54
CA TYR A 289 8.15 -9.55 -13.92
C TYR A 289 6.71 -10.01 -14.10
N HIS A 290 6.38 -10.70 -15.19
CA HIS A 290 5.05 -11.29 -15.33
C HIS A 290 4.76 -12.30 -14.21
N LYS A 291 5.71 -13.18 -13.87
CA LYS A 291 5.58 -14.09 -12.73
C LYS A 291 5.40 -13.32 -11.42
N VAL A 292 6.18 -12.25 -11.22
CA VAL A 292 6.06 -11.37 -10.06
C VAL A 292 4.65 -10.76 -9.99
N HIS A 293 4.09 -10.26 -11.10
CA HIS A 293 2.74 -9.70 -11.11
C HIS A 293 1.68 -10.73 -10.71
N THR A 294 1.79 -11.97 -11.24
CA THR A 294 0.88 -13.06 -10.86
C THR A 294 0.99 -13.37 -9.36
N GLU A 295 2.20 -13.60 -8.83
CA GLU A 295 2.41 -13.83 -7.40
C GLU A 295 1.88 -12.67 -6.53
N GLN A 296 2.07 -11.44 -7.01
CA GLN A 296 1.64 -10.25 -6.30
C GLN A 296 0.12 -10.16 -6.18
N LEU A 297 -0.62 -10.48 -7.24
CA LEU A 297 -2.09 -10.55 -7.24
C LEU A 297 -2.60 -11.65 -6.30
N GLU A 298 -1.92 -12.80 -6.26
CA GLU A 298 -2.22 -13.86 -5.29
C GLU A 298 -2.05 -13.35 -3.85
N PHE A 299 -0.99 -12.59 -3.58
CA PHE A 299 -0.75 -11.98 -2.26
C PHE A 299 -1.79 -10.91 -1.90
N LEU A 300 -2.19 -10.05 -2.85
CA LEU A 300 -3.30 -9.11 -2.64
C LEU A 300 -4.58 -9.85 -2.24
N TYR A 301 -4.91 -10.95 -2.92
CA TYR A 301 -6.01 -11.82 -2.52
C TYR A 301 -5.82 -12.42 -1.13
N LYS A 302 -4.63 -12.92 -0.79
CA LYS A 302 -4.36 -13.57 0.51
C LYS A 302 -4.73 -12.67 1.69
N PHE A 303 -4.35 -11.40 1.66
CA PHE A 303 -4.62 -10.49 2.78
C PHE A 303 -5.91 -9.67 2.65
N THR A 304 -6.57 -9.64 1.50
CA THR A 304 -7.86 -8.93 1.34
C THR A 304 -9.08 -9.86 1.28
N LYS A 305 -8.89 -11.09 0.80
CA LYS A 305 -9.95 -12.01 0.33
C LYS A 305 -10.91 -11.37 -0.68
N TYR A 306 -10.45 -10.36 -1.40
CA TYR A 306 -11.22 -9.74 -2.46
C TYR A 306 -11.09 -10.56 -3.73
N GLU A 307 -12.16 -11.28 -4.09
CA GLU A 307 -12.17 -12.29 -5.16
C GLU A 307 -11.73 -11.74 -6.53
N TYR A 308 -11.90 -10.43 -6.79
CA TYR A 308 -11.41 -9.82 -8.01
C TYR A 308 -9.88 -9.96 -8.17
N PHE A 309 -9.09 -9.83 -7.09
CA PHE A 309 -7.64 -10.03 -7.19
C PHE A 309 -7.28 -11.49 -7.49
N LYS A 310 -8.06 -12.46 -7.01
CA LYS A 310 -7.90 -13.88 -7.36
C LYS A 310 -8.25 -14.13 -8.83
N TYR A 311 -9.34 -13.51 -9.30
CA TYR A 311 -9.74 -13.56 -10.70
C TYR A 311 -8.66 -12.98 -11.62
N MET A 312 -8.11 -11.80 -11.30
CA MET A 312 -7.02 -11.21 -12.06
C MET A 312 -5.73 -12.04 -12.01
N HIS A 313 -5.39 -12.63 -10.86
CA HIS A 313 -4.29 -13.60 -10.77
C HIS A 313 -4.48 -14.74 -11.79
N ASP A 314 -5.67 -15.34 -11.84
CA ASP A 314 -5.95 -16.47 -12.73
C ASP A 314 -5.86 -16.07 -14.20
N LEU A 315 -6.35 -14.88 -14.55
CA LEU A 315 -6.24 -14.34 -15.91
C LEU A 315 -4.79 -14.09 -16.31
N PHE A 316 -3.99 -13.42 -15.47
CA PHE A 316 -2.56 -13.20 -15.73
C PHE A 316 -1.84 -14.54 -15.90
N TYR A 317 -2.14 -15.53 -15.05
CA TYR A 317 -1.53 -16.86 -15.16
C TYR A 317 -1.86 -17.53 -16.49
N LEU A 318 -3.14 -17.52 -16.90
CA LEU A 318 -3.62 -18.11 -18.17
C LEU A 318 -3.12 -17.37 -19.41
N ASP A 319 -2.82 -16.08 -19.32
CA ASP A 319 -2.28 -15.32 -20.45
C ASP A 319 -0.89 -15.84 -20.89
N TYR A 320 -0.22 -16.66 -20.08
CA TYR A 320 1.17 -17.08 -20.35
C TYR A 320 1.54 -18.55 -20.05
N HIS A 321 0.68 -19.29 -19.34
CA HIS A 321 0.83 -20.72 -19.08
C HIS A 321 -0.28 -21.50 -19.77
#